data_AF-A0A6N9VG23-F1
#
_entry.id   AF-A0A6N9VG23-F1
#
_cell.length_a   1.000
_cell.length_b   1.000
_cell.length_c   1.000
_cell.angle_alpha   90.00
_cell.angle_beta   90.00
_cell.angle_gamma   90.00
#
_symmetry.space_group_name_H-M   'P 1'
#
loop_
_entity.id
_entity.type
_entity.pdbx_description
1 polymer ?
#
loop_
_entity_poly.entity_id
_entity_poly.type
_entity_poly.pdbx_seq_one_letter_code
_entity_poly.pdbx_strand_id
1 'polypeptide(L)'
;MPQNPTPAAAGDTKASDHFKSDFAEATLKTLREDGLYRHVEFAAPKSMSHLILVTWPYNLLVAGSHGSFHFERFGPDTEDMFAWLRGIRVEPSRWASKLVNGRSSVEVYDRDRMVAQINERVAEAVEDDWAPEGLEGAVRKELLESSLLEFKDTAFQLLSGFEHGVRYEAKCACGKSVERDSYGAALTWRSLDHSVRALGDEHEVEIRQTAGFDFDDLAEWDVDKVSHHFVYQCHAASWAIGQYDAARKAVTA
;
A
#
# COMPACT_ATOMS: atom_id res chain seq x y z
N MET A 1 -12.52 -13.11 12.30
CA MET A 1 -12.78 -11.86 13.04
C MET A 1 -13.57 -10.92 12.15
N PRO A 2 -14.60 -10.21 12.65
CA PRO A 2 -15.29 -9.22 11.84
C PRO A 2 -14.34 -8.04 11.60
N GLN A 3 -14.08 -7.71 10.33
CA GLN A 3 -13.29 -6.53 9.98
C GLN A 3 -14.10 -5.29 10.42
N ASN A 4 -13.55 -4.54 11.38
CA ASN A 4 -14.07 -3.23 11.73
C ASN A 4 -14.07 -2.34 10.48
N PRO A 5 -15.10 -1.51 10.26
CA PRO A 5 -15.12 -0.59 9.14
C PRO A 5 -13.93 0.37 9.26
N THR A 6 -13.02 0.31 8.30
CA THR A 6 -11.90 1.26 8.19
C THR A 6 -12.48 2.67 8.17
N PRO A 7 -12.08 3.57 9.10
CA PRO A 7 -12.46 4.97 9.03
C PRO A 7 -12.04 5.51 7.66
N ALA A 8 -12.88 6.30 6.99
CA ALA A 8 -12.45 7.00 5.79
C ALA A 8 -11.19 7.78 6.14
N ALA A 9 -10.06 7.42 5.54
CA ALA A 9 -8.77 7.99 5.89
C ALA A 9 -8.84 9.50 5.65
N ALA A 10 -8.30 10.33 6.55
CA ALA A 10 -8.36 11.79 6.44
C ALA A 10 -7.81 12.36 5.09
N GLY A 11 -7.04 11.56 4.35
CA GLY A 11 -6.60 11.87 2.99
C GLY A 11 -7.73 11.89 1.94
N ASP A 12 -8.76 11.06 2.11
CA ASP A 12 -9.90 10.96 1.19
C ASP A 12 -10.71 12.26 1.16
N THR A 13 -10.90 12.88 2.33
CA THR A 13 -11.66 14.13 2.45
C THR A 13 -10.96 15.29 1.72
N LYS A 14 -9.63 15.40 1.84
CA LYS A 14 -8.86 16.46 1.18
C LYS A 14 -8.95 16.38 -0.35
N ALA A 15 -8.76 15.18 -0.91
CA ALA A 15 -8.87 14.98 -2.36
C ALA A 15 -10.29 15.25 -2.86
N SER A 16 -11.31 14.82 -2.11
CA SER A 16 -12.71 15.10 -2.42
C SER A 16 -13.02 16.60 -2.44
N ASP A 17 -12.56 17.35 -1.45
CA ASP A 17 -12.82 18.79 -1.36
C ASP A 17 -12.06 19.59 -2.42
N HIS A 18 -10.82 19.19 -2.72
CA HIS A 18 -10.05 19.76 -3.82
C HIS A 18 -10.78 19.56 -5.16
N PHE A 19 -11.24 18.34 -5.43
CA PHE A 19 -12.03 18.03 -6.61
C PHE A 19 -13.29 18.91 -6.73
N LYS A 20 -14.07 19.03 -5.65
CA LYS A 20 -15.29 19.87 -5.66
C LYS A 20 -14.99 21.32 -5.99
N SER A 21 -13.88 21.85 -5.47
CA SER A 21 -13.44 23.21 -5.78
C SER A 21 -13.09 23.36 -7.27
N ASP A 22 -12.32 22.41 -7.82
CA ASP A 22 -11.86 22.48 -9.20
C ASP A 22 -13.00 22.39 -10.22
N PHE A 23 -13.98 21.52 -9.97
CA PHE A 23 -15.06 21.22 -10.92
C PHE A 23 -16.38 21.97 -10.60
N ALA A 24 -16.36 22.97 -9.71
CA ALA A 24 -17.55 23.72 -9.30
C ALA A 24 -18.30 24.40 -10.46
N GLU A 25 -17.57 24.86 -11.47
CA GLU A 25 -18.09 25.55 -12.66
C GLU A 25 -17.84 24.73 -13.94
N ALA A 26 -17.63 23.41 -13.81
CA ALA A 26 -17.30 22.56 -14.93
C ALA A 26 -18.48 22.38 -15.90
N THR A 27 -18.16 22.31 -17.18
CA THR A 27 -19.12 22.14 -18.27
C THR A 27 -19.00 20.76 -18.91
N LEU A 28 -20.14 20.13 -19.17
CA LEU A 28 -20.24 18.81 -19.77
C LEU A 28 -20.30 18.89 -21.30
N LYS A 29 -19.53 18.02 -21.97
CA LYS A 29 -19.60 17.79 -23.41
C LYS A 29 -19.63 16.29 -23.73
N THR A 30 -20.66 15.84 -24.43
CA THR A 30 -20.73 14.47 -24.95
C THR A 30 -20.10 14.41 -26.33
N LEU A 31 -19.01 13.66 -26.48
CA LEU A 31 -18.29 13.49 -27.74
C LEU A 31 -18.81 12.30 -28.55
N ARG A 32 -19.21 11.21 -27.86
CA ARG A 32 -19.85 10.04 -28.46
C ARG A 32 -20.83 9.42 -27.48
N GLU A 33 -21.96 8.98 -28.00
CA GLU A 33 -23.01 8.27 -27.26
C GLU A 33 -23.62 7.19 -28.14
N ASP A 34 -23.35 5.92 -27.84
CA ASP A 34 -23.80 4.76 -28.59
C ASP A 34 -23.99 3.56 -27.63
N GLY A 35 -25.10 3.60 -26.87
CA GLY A 35 -25.43 2.56 -25.90
C GLY A 35 -24.39 2.48 -24.78
N LEU A 36 -23.57 1.41 -24.79
CA LEU A 36 -22.48 1.19 -23.82
C LEU A 36 -21.19 1.94 -24.19
N TYR A 37 -21.07 2.38 -25.45
CA TYR A 37 -19.92 3.13 -25.96
C TYR A 37 -20.14 4.62 -25.75
N ARG A 38 -19.50 5.17 -24.71
CA ARG A 38 -19.68 6.57 -24.32
C ARG A 38 -18.34 7.26 -24.24
N HIS A 39 -18.29 8.52 -24.67
CA HIS A 39 -17.15 9.41 -24.50
C HIS A 39 -17.66 10.77 -24.03
N VAL A 40 -17.39 11.08 -22.78
CA VAL A 40 -17.91 12.24 -22.07
C VAL A 40 -16.74 13.03 -21.50
N GLU A 41 -16.75 14.34 -21.71
CA GLU A 41 -15.71 15.26 -21.27
C GLU A 41 -16.32 16.32 -20.35
N PHE A 42 -15.59 16.66 -19.28
CA PHE A 42 -15.86 17.79 -18.42
C PHE A 42 -14.66 18.74 -18.45
N ALA A 43 -14.92 20.00 -18.79
CA ALA A 43 -13.92 21.04 -18.79
C ALA A 43 -14.19 22.04 -17.66
N ALA A 44 -13.16 22.34 -16.86
CA ALA A 44 -13.18 23.31 -15.77
C ALA A 44 -12.12 24.40 -16.02
N PRO A 45 -12.43 25.44 -16.82
CA PRO A 45 -11.43 26.41 -17.28
C PRO A 45 -10.75 27.18 -16.14
N LYS A 46 -11.49 27.49 -15.07
CA LYS A 46 -11.00 28.24 -13.90
C LYS A 46 -9.87 27.53 -13.16
N SER A 47 -9.96 26.22 -13.02
CA SER A 47 -8.95 25.36 -12.39
C SER A 47 -7.99 24.76 -13.42
N MET A 48 -8.15 25.10 -14.71
CA MET A 48 -7.43 24.49 -15.84
C MET A 48 -7.49 22.96 -15.82
N SER A 49 -8.58 22.40 -15.28
CA SER A 49 -8.77 20.97 -15.12
C SER A 49 -9.70 20.41 -16.18
N HIS A 50 -9.48 19.15 -16.56
CA HIS A 50 -10.38 18.41 -17.42
C HIS A 50 -10.49 16.96 -16.93
N LEU A 51 -11.62 16.35 -17.26
CA LEU A 51 -11.95 14.96 -16.93
C LEU A 51 -12.62 14.32 -18.14
N ILE A 52 -12.22 13.09 -18.44
CA ILE A 52 -12.71 12.30 -19.55
C ILE A 52 -13.18 10.96 -18.99
N LEU A 53 -14.41 10.58 -19.32
CA LEU A 53 -14.93 9.24 -19.11
C LEU A 53 -15.15 8.57 -20.47
N VAL A 54 -14.50 7.42 -20.67
CA VAL A 54 -14.76 6.56 -21.82
C VAL A 54 -15.23 5.20 -21.33
N THR A 55 -16.34 4.71 -21.86
CA THR A 55 -16.86 3.37 -21.55
C THR A 55 -17.05 2.53 -22.80
N TRP A 56 -16.86 1.22 -22.63
CA TRP A 56 -17.29 0.15 -23.53
C TRP A 56 -17.59 -1.09 -22.64
N PRO A 57 -18.13 -2.20 -23.17
CA PRO A 57 -18.50 -3.34 -22.34
C PRO A 57 -17.38 -3.74 -21.35
N TYR A 58 -17.72 -3.82 -20.06
CA TYR A 58 -16.83 -4.19 -18.95
C TYR A 58 -15.70 -3.21 -18.60
N ASN A 59 -15.62 -2.07 -19.30
CA ASN A 59 -14.47 -1.20 -19.25
C ASN A 59 -14.84 0.26 -19.01
N LEU A 60 -14.04 0.91 -18.16
CA LEU A 60 -14.13 2.33 -17.86
C LEU A 60 -12.73 2.92 -17.82
N LEU A 61 -12.49 3.91 -18.67
CA LEU A 61 -11.33 4.78 -18.59
C LEU A 61 -11.75 6.11 -17.97
N VAL A 62 -11.10 6.44 -16.85
CA VAL A 62 -11.18 7.75 -16.18
C VAL A 62 -9.86 8.47 -16.43
N ALA A 63 -9.86 9.49 -17.28
CA ALA A 63 -8.65 10.22 -17.66
C ALA A 63 -8.80 11.72 -17.38
N GLY A 64 -7.70 12.46 -17.29
CA GLY A 64 -7.75 13.91 -17.13
C GLY A 64 -6.50 14.49 -16.46
N SER A 65 -6.64 15.69 -15.93
CA SER A 65 -5.53 16.44 -15.31
C SER A 65 -4.89 15.74 -14.10
N HIS A 66 -5.59 14.77 -13.49
CA HIS A 66 -5.11 14.02 -12.31
C HIS A 66 -4.72 12.57 -12.66
N GLY A 67 -4.32 12.33 -13.90
CA GLY A 67 -3.89 11.01 -14.39
C GLY A 67 -5.01 10.21 -15.06
N SER A 68 -4.64 9.03 -15.54
CA SER A 68 -5.51 8.14 -16.32
C SER A 68 -5.55 6.76 -15.70
N PHE A 69 -6.76 6.30 -15.40
CA PHE A 69 -7.03 5.08 -14.66
C PHE A 69 -8.03 4.23 -15.45
N HIS A 70 -7.59 3.05 -15.85
CA HIS A 70 -8.38 2.09 -16.62
C HIS A 70 -8.85 0.96 -15.70
N PHE A 71 -10.16 0.83 -15.59
CA PHE A 71 -10.85 -0.23 -14.88
C PHE A 71 -11.41 -1.24 -15.87
N GLU A 72 -11.23 -2.52 -15.56
CA GLU A 72 -11.86 -3.63 -16.27
C GLU A 72 -12.46 -4.58 -15.25
N ARG A 73 -13.75 -4.92 -15.43
CA ARG A 73 -14.40 -5.96 -14.63
C ARG A 73 -15.37 -6.73 -15.50
N PHE A 74 -14.99 -7.94 -15.88
CA PHE A 74 -15.90 -8.86 -16.55
C PHE A 74 -16.86 -9.50 -15.51
N GLY A 75 -18.14 -9.15 -15.58
CA GLY A 75 -19.14 -9.62 -14.63
C GLY A 75 -20.57 -9.32 -15.11
N PRO A 76 -21.58 -10.08 -14.62
CA PRO A 76 -22.96 -9.94 -15.09
C PRO A 76 -23.58 -8.57 -14.77
N ASP A 77 -23.01 -7.85 -13.81
CA ASP A 77 -23.42 -6.52 -13.34
C ASP A 77 -22.50 -5.37 -13.82
N THR A 78 -21.49 -5.65 -14.65
CA THR A 78 -20.51 -4.65 -15.13
C THR A 78 -20.40 -4.51 -16.62
N GLU A 79 -21.30 -5.10 -17.40
CA GLU A 79 -21.36 -4.81 -18.84
C GLU A 79 -21.52 -3.29 -19.09
N ASP A 80 -22.33 -2.60 -18.27
CA ASP A 80 -22.38 -1.14 -18.18
C ASP A 80 -21.65 -0.63 -16.93
N MET A 81 -20.44 -0.10 -17.11
CA MET A 81 -19.62 0.42 -16.02
C MET A 81 -20.17 1.69 -15.37
N PHE A 82 -21.00 2.49 -16.05
CA PHE A 82 -21.71 3.59 -15.40
C PHE A 82 -22.77 3.04 -14.46
N ALA A 83 -23.51 2.01 -14.87
CA ALA A 83 -24.49 1.36 -14.01
C ALA A 83 -23.85 0.77 -12.74
N TRP A 84 -22.67 0.15 -12.89
CA TRP A 84 -21.88 -0.33 -11.75
C TRP A 84 -21.51 0.79 -10.77
N LEU A 85 -20.99 1.92 -11.26
CA LEU A 85 -20.55 3.03 -10.40
C LEU A 85 -21.68 3.78 -9.71
N ARG A 86 -22.90 3.82 -10.28
CA ARG A 86 -24.07 4.47 -9.66
C ARG A 86 -24.46 3.85 -8.32
N GLY A 87 -24.23 2.54 -8.15
CA GLY A 87 -24.71 1.76 -7.00
C GLY A 87 -23.72 1.63 -5.85
N ILE A 88 -22.51 2.20 -5.97
CA ILE A 88 -21.43 1.98 -5.00
C ILE A 88 -20.92 3.28 -4.40
N ARG A 89 -20.51 3.21 -3.14
CA ARG A 89 -19.78 4.29 -2.49
C ARG A 89 -18.39 4.42 -3.12
N VAL A 90 -17.87 5.65 -3.17
CA VAL A 90 -16.48 5.89 -3.52
C VAL A 90 -15.60 5.34 -2.40
N GLU A 91 -14.91 4.23 -2.69
CA GLU A 91 -13.99 3.52 -1.80
C GLU A 91 -12.66 3.32 -2.56
N PRO A 92 -11.78 4.33 -2.61
CA PRO A 92 -10.61 4.32 -3.51
C PRO A 92 -9.75 3.06 -3.35
N SER A 93 -9.39 2.65 -2.12
CA SER A 93 -8.60 1.42 -1.90
C SER A 93 -9.26 0.16 -2.47
N ARG A 94 -10.59 0.07 -2.42
CA ARG A 94 -11.34 -1.04 -3.02
C ARG A 94 -11.36 -0.94 -4.55
N TRP A 95 -11.52 0.26 -5.09
CA TRP A 95 -11.53 0.51 -6.54
C TRP A 95 -10.15 0.24 -7.15
N ALA A 96 -9.06 0.51 -6.44
CA ALA A 96 -7.69 0.22 -6.89
C ALA A 96 -7.50 -1.25 -7.27
N SER A 97 -8.18 -2.18 -6.57
CA SER A 97 -8.19 -3.61 -6.92
C SER A 97 -8.82 -3.95 -8.27
N LYS A 98 -9.49 -2.98 -8.92
CA LYS A 98 -10.18 -3.12 -10.21
C LYS A 98 -9.43 -2.46 -11.36
N LEU A 99 -8.25 -1.90 -11.10
CA LEU A 99 -7.40 -1.35 -12.13
C LEU A 99 -6.76 -2.46 -12.96
N VAL A 100 -6.72 -2.25 -14.28
CA VAL A 100 -6.06 -3.16 -15.23
C VAL A 100 -4.57 -3.30 -14.93
N ASN A 101 -3.91 -2.19 -14.59
CA ASN A 101 -2.48 -2.18 -14.24
C ASN A 101 -2.18 -2.67 -12.82
N GLY A 102 -3.19 -3.17 -12.10
CA GLY A 102 -3.07 -3.64 -10.73
C GLY A 102 -3.04 -2.50 -9.70
N ARG A 103 -3.32 -2.86 -8.45
CA ARG A 103 -3.41 -1.93 -7.32
C ARG A 103 -2.10 -1.18 -7.05
N SER A 104 -0.96 -1.82 -7.26
CA SER A 104 0.37 -1.21 -7.09
C SER A 104 0.62 -0.01 -8.00
N SER A 105 -0.12 0.13 -9.11
CA SER A 105 0.01 1.27 -10.03
C SER A 105 -0.42 2.62 -9.44
N VAL A 106 -1.15 2.59 -8.31
CA VAL A 106 -1.66 3.79 -7.62
C VAL A 106 -1.25 3.87 -6.17
N GLU A 107 -0.41 2.94 -5.71
CA GLU A 107 0.08 2.90 -4.34
C GLU A 107 1.32 3.78 -4.19
N VAL A 108 1.35 4.51 -3.08
CA VAL A 108 2.45 5.37 -2.69
C VAL A 108 2.80 5.09 -1.24
N TYR A 109 4.07 5.23 -0.92
CA TYR A 109 4.58 5.04 0.43
C TYR A 109 3.87 5.93 1.44
N ASP A 110 3.50 5.35 2.58
CA ASP A 110 2.88 6.03 3.71
C ASP A 110 3.77 5.91 4.96
N ARG A 111 4.63 6.92 5.16
CA ARG A 111 5.54 7.00 6.31
C ARG A 111 4.81 6.80 7.64
N ASP A 112 3.61 7.36 7.78
CA ASP A 112 2.84 7.25 9.02
C ASP A 112 2.42 5.80 9.30
N ARG A 113 2.11 5.01 8.26
CA ARG A 113 1.83 3.57 8.42
C ARG A 113 3.09 2.78 8.77
N MET A 114 4.23 3.11 8.15
CA MET A 114 5.51 2.51 8.53
C MET A 114 5.81 2.75 10.01
N VAL A 115 5.67 4.00 10.48
CA VAL A 115 5.85 4.35 11.90
C VAL A 115 4.85 3.62 12.79
N ALA A 116 3.59 3.51 12.38
CA ALA A 116 2.58 2.78 13.13
C ALA A 116 2.95 1.31 13.31
N GLN A 117 3.37 0.62 12.25
CA GLN A 117 3.77 -0.78 12.31
C GLN A 117 5.07 -1.00 13.11
N ILE A 118 6.04 -0.08 13.02
CA ILE A 118 7.23 -0.09 13.89
C ILE A 118 6.80 -0.05 15.36
N ASN A 119 5.92 0.88 15.72
CA ASN A 119 5.49 1.03 17.11
C ASN A 119 4.65 -0.16 17.57
N GLU A 120 3.79 -0.72 16.71
CA GLU A 120 3.00 -1.91 17.00
C GLU A 120 3.90 -3.11 17.32
N ARG A 121 4.88 -3.40 16.46
CA ARG A 121 5.84 -4.50 16.68
C ARG A 121 6.66 -4.33 17.97
N VAL A 122 7.07 -3.10 18.27
CA VAL A 122 7.79 -2.80 19.52
C VAL A 122 6.87 -2.93 20.74
N ALA A 123 5.62 -2.47 20.63
CA ALA A 123 4.63 -2.62 21.69
C ALA A 123 4.34 -4.10 21.99
N GLU A 124 4.17 -4.93 20.97
CA GLU A 124 4.04 -6.40 21.14
C GLU A 124 5.21 -6.98 21.94
N ALA A 125 6.45 -6.58 21.63
CA ALA A 125 7.62 -7.07 22.35
C ALA A 125 7.62 -6.69 23.83
N VAL A 126 7.17 -5.47 24.13
CA VAL A 126 7.07 -4.96 25.50
C VAL A 126 5.92 -5.64 26.24
N GLU A 127 4.77 -5.81 25.60
CA GLU A 127 3.57 -6.43 26.18
C GLU A 127 3.79 -7.92 26.49
N ASP A 128 4.51 -8.63 25.64
CA ASP A 128 4.83 -10.05 25.80
C ASP A 128 6.09 -10.32 26.64
N ASP A 129 6.68 -9.29 27.26
CA ASP A 129 7.81 -9.37 28.20
C ASP A 129 9.09 -10.01 27.61
N TRP A 130 9.33 -9.85 26.30
CA TRP A 130 10.57 -10.28 25.64
C TRP A 130 11.40 -9.14 25.06
N ALA A 131 10.94 -7.88 25.19
CA ALA A 131 11.69 -6.71 24.77
C ALA A 131 13.03 -6.56 25.51
N PRO A 132 14.18 -6.47 24.80
CA PRO A 132 15.47 -6.17 25.41
C PRO A 132 15.52 -4.75 26.02
N GLU A 133 16.35 -4.58 27.05
CA GLU A 133 16.54 -3.29 27.72
C GLU A 133 16.95 -2.20 26.72
N GLY A 134 16.26 -1.05 26.79
CA GLY A 134 16.56 0.10 25.94
C GLY A 134 16.03 0.03 24.51
N LEU A 135 15.24 -1.00 24.15
CA LEU A 135 14.68 -1.18 22.79
C LEU A 135 13.97 0.08 22.27
N GLU A 136 13.02 0.63 23.01
CA GLU A 136 12.28 1.83 22.60
C GLU A 136 13.21 3.03 22.33
N GLY A 137 14.29 3.14 23.10
CA GLY A 137 15.30 4.17 22.93
C GLY A 137 16.11 4.00 21.65
N ALA A 138 16.51 2.77 21.35
CA ALA A 138 17.22 2.42 20.12
C ALA A 138 16.33 2.64 18.89
N VAL A 139 15.09 2.13 18.91
CA VAL A 139 14.12 2.29 17.83
C VAL A 139 13.87 3.77 17.52
N ARG A 140 13.64 4.60 18.54
CA ARG A 140 13.43 6.03 18.31
C ARG A 140 14.63 6.69 17.62
N LYS A 141 15.83 6.46 18.15
CA LYS A 141 17.05 7.13 17.69
C LYS A 141 17.52 6.65 16.32
N GLU A 142 17.45 5.35 16.08
CA GLU A 142 18.04 4.70 14.90
C GLU A 142 17.03 4.56 13.76
N LEU A 143 15.74 4.46 14.07
CA LEU A 143 14.68 4.29 13.09
C LEU A 143 13.83 5.55 12.93
N LEU A 144 13.12 5.98 13.98
CA LEU A 144 12.09 7.02 13.86
C LEU A 144 12.64 8.41 13.53
N GLU A 145 13.85 8.71 14.02
CA GLU A 145 14.59 9.95 13.74
C GLU A 145 15.43 9.88 12.45
N SER A 146 15.52 8.71 11.80
CA SER A 146 16.32 8.53 10.60
C SER A 146 15.65 9.14 9.37
N SER A 147 16.42 9.89 8.58
CA SER A 147 15.98 10.38 7.28
C SER A 147 15.78 9.26 6.25
N LEU A 148 16.33 8.07 6.50
CA LEU A 148 16.10 6.89 5.66
C LEU A 148 14.66 6.38 5.76
N LEU A 149 13.91 6.77 6.80
CA LEU A 149 12.50 6.43 6.95
C LEU A 149 11.59 7.18 5.96
N GLU A 150 12.09 8.23 5.30
CA GLU A 150 11.29 9.06 4.38
C GLU A 150 10.96 8.36 3.06
N PHE A 151 11.71 7.33 2.68
CA PHE A 151 11.49 6.58 1.44
C PHE A 151 11.33 5.09 1.72
N LYS A 152 10.42 4.43 0.99
CA LYS A 152 10.05 3.03 1.21
C LYS A 152 11.25 2.09 1.21
N ASP A 153 12.05 2.11 0.15
CA ASP A 153 13.16 1.15 0.01
C ASP A 153 14.22 1.33 1.10
N THR A 154 14.56 2.57 1.43
CA THR A 154 15.53 2.87 2.48
C THR A 154 14.95 2.59 3.88
N ALA A 155 13.64 2.73 4.07
CA ALA A 155 12.98 2.35 5.30
C ALA A 155 13.06 0.82 5.50
N PHE A 156 12.71 0.03 4.49
CA PHE A 156 12.85 -1.43 4.59
C PHE A 156 14.30 -1.89 4.78
N GLN A 157 15.26 -1.25 4.12
CA GLN A 157 16.69 -1.51 4.37
C GLN A 157 17.10 -1.19 5.81
N LEU A 158 16.62 -0.06 6.33
CA LEU A 158 16.90 0.37 7.69
C LEU A 158 16.33 -0.62 8.71
N LEU A 159 15.07 -1.05 8.54
CA LEU A 159 14.41 -2.01 9.42
C LEU A 159 15.07 -3.40 9.33
N SER A 160 15.38 -3.87 8.12
CA SER A 160 16.04 -5.16 7.91
C SER A 160 17.44 -5.23 8.52
N GLY A 161 18.10 -4.08 8.71
CA GLY A 161 19.42 -3.99 9.33
C GLY A 161 19.37 -3.71 10.84
N PHE A 162 18.18 -3.51 11.41
CA PHE A 162 18.04 -3.19 12.83
C PHE A 162 18.07 -4.46 13.67
N GLU A 163 19.05 -4.53 14.58
CA GLU A 163 19.16 -5.57 15.59
C GLU A 163 19.44 -4.89 16.93
N HIS A 164 18.71 -5.26 17.98
CA HIS A 164 18.95 -4.75 19.34
C HIS A 164 18.99 -5.89 20.35
N GLY A 165 20.13 -6.04 21.03
CA GLY A 165 20.33 -7.07 22.05
C GLY A 165 20.26 -8.51 21.54
N VAL A 166 20.41 -8.72 20.22
CA VAL A 166 20.26 -10.05 19.59
C VAL A 166 21.31 -11.04 20.07
N ARG A 167 20.88 -12.30 20.22
CA ARG A 167 21.78 -13.45 20.38
C ARG A 167 21.34 -14.57 19.48
N TYR A 168 22.32 -15.25 18.90
CA TYR A 168 22.12 -16.38 18.02
C TYR A 168 22.84 -17.61 18.57
N GLU A 169 22.14 -18.74 18.61
CA GLU A 169 22.71 -20.05 18.89
C GLU A 169 22.91 -20.78 17.56
N ALA A 170 24.16 -21.15 17.26
CA ALA A 170 24.48 -22.09 16.21
C ALA A 170 24.71 -23.47 16.83
N LYS A 171 23.89 -24.46 16.46
CA LYS A 171 23.94 -25.82 17.01
C LYS A 171 24.09 -26.84 15.89
N CYS A 172 25.07 -27.72 16.03
CA CYS A 172 25.31 -28.80 15.09
C CYS A 172 24.64 -30.11 15.53
N ALA A 173 24.25 -30.94 14.57
CA ALA A 173 23.82 -32.32 14.80
C ALA A 173 24.86 -33.17 15.59
N CYS A 174 26.15 -32.83 15.53
CA CYS A 174 27.19 -33.50 16.31
C CYS A 174 27.18 -33.15 17.82
N GLY A 175 26.28 -32.25 18.25
CA GLY A 175 26.08 -31.86 19.65
C GLY A 175 26.87 -30.64 20.10
N LYS A 176 27.76 -30.08 19.25
CA LYS A 176 28.44 -28.80 19.57
C LYS A 176 27.52 -27.63 19.27
N SER A 177 27.55 -26.62 20.14
CA SER A 177 26.88 -25.34 19.90
C SER A 177 27.76 -24.17 20.30
N VAL A 178 27.40 -22.99 19.78
CA VAL A 178 28.00 -21.74 20.19
C VAL A 178 26.98 -20.60 20.17
N GLU A 179 27.10 -19.68 21.11
CA GLU A 179 26.35 -18.43 21.11
C GLU A 179 27.16 -17.29 20.48
N ARG A 180 26.47 -16.41 19.76
CA ARG A 180 27.00 -15.25 19.05
C ARG A 180 26.06 -14.06 19.17
N ASP A 181 26.61 -12.88 18.98
CA ASP A 181 25.94 -11.57 19.05
C ASP A 181 25.44 -11.06 17.69
N SER A 182 25.62 -11.85 16.62
CA SER A 182 25.12 -11.54 15.27
C SER A 182 24.96 -12.81 14.45
N TYR A 183 24.03 -12.77 13.49
CA TYR A 183 23.81 -13.88 12.55
C TYR A 183 25.09 -14.19 11.74
N GLY A 184 25.82 -13.15 11.31
CA GLY A 184 27.08 -13.28 10.58
C GLY A 184 28.17 -14.03 11.36
N ALA A 185 28.29 -13.78 12.66
CA ALA A 185 29.23 -14.51 13.52
C ALA A 185 28.80 -15.97 13.76
N ALA A 186 27.49 -16.25 13.84
CA ALA A 186 26.95 -17.61 13.91
C ALA A 186 27.21 -18.39 12.61
N LEU A 187 26.98 -17.75 11.45
CA LEU A 187 27.29 -18.30 10.13
C LEU A 187 28.78 -18.57 9.94
N THR A 188 29.64 -17.69 10.45
CA THR A 188 31.10 -17.86 10.39
C THR A 188 31.51 -19.11 11.15
N TRP A 189 30.95 -19.34 12.35
CA TRP A 189 31.23 -20.56 13.11
C TRP A 189 30.77 -21.82 12.35
N ARG A 190 29.55 -21.81 11.81
CA ARG A 190 29.02 -22.89 10.96
C ARG A 190 29.98 -23.22 9.81
N SER A 191 30.46 -22.19 9.13
CA SER A 191 31.09 -22.32 7.80
C SER A 191 32.60 -22.47 7.85
N LEU A 192 33.27 -21.92 8.86
CA LEU A 192 34.75 -21.84 8.91
C LEU A 192 35.34 -22.54 10.14
N ASP A 193 34.64 -22.52 11.28
CA ASP A 193 35.17 -23.11 12.51
C ASP A 193 34.73 -24.55 12.70
N HIS A 194 33.46 -24.84 12.44
CA HIS A 194 32.86 -26.11 12.81
C HIS A 194 32.86 -27.14 11.66
N SER A 195 32.37 -26.78 10.48
CA SER A 195 32.30 -27.69 9.31
C SER A 195 33.65 -27.99 8.67
N VAL A 196 34.58 -27.02 8.67
CA VAL A 196 35.90 -27.18 8.02
C VAL A 196 36.90 -27.94 8.89
N ARG A 197 36.79 -27.84 10.23
CA ARG A 197 37.72 -28.49 11.17
C ARG A 197 37.29 -29.90 11.58
N ALA A 198 36.06 -30.30 11.26
CA ALA A 198 35.57 -31.65 11.47
C ALA A 198 35.73 -32.45 10.17
N LEU A 199 36.86 -33.14 10.02
CA LEU A 199 37.14 -34.01 8.87
C LEU A 199 36.21 -35.23 8.90
N GLY A 200 35.34 -35.37 7.90
CA GLY A 200 34.80 -36.68 7.48
C GLY A 200 33.27 -36.83 7.43
N ASP A 201 32.50 -36.03 8.17
CA ASP A 201 31.04 -36.17 8.26
C ASP A 201 30.31 -34.90 7.77
N GLU A 202 29.05 -35.03 7.31
CA GLU A 202 28.20 -33.89 6.99
C GLU A 202 27.75 -33.20 8.29
N HIS A 203 28.39 -32.08 8.63
CA HIS A 203 28.05 -31.26 9.79
C HIS A 203 26.93 -30.27 9.46
N GLU A 204 25.68 -30.70 9.62
CA GLU A 204 24.52 -29.81 9.54
C GLU A 204 24.44 -28.93 10.80
N VAL A 205 24.36 -27.61 10.59
CA VAL A 205 24.30 -26.60 11.65
C VAL A 205 23.05 -25.76 11.47
N GLU A 206 22.19 -25.78 12.48
CA GLU A 206 21.03 -24.91 12.63
C GLU A 206 21.46 -23.64 13.36
N ILE A 207 20.98 -22.48 12.89
CA ILE A 207 21.19 -21.19 13.54
C ILE A 207 19.81 -20.65 13.90
N ARG A 208 19.61 -20.29 15.17
CA ARG A 208 18.39 -19.65 15.65
C ARG A 208 18.71 -18.41 16.47
N GLN A 209 17.86 -17.40 16.38
CA GLN A 209 17.84 -16.32 17.36
C GLN A 209 17.30 -16.85 18.68
N THR A 210 17.98 -16.55 19.79
CA THR A 210 17.62 -16.99 21.14
C THR A 210 17.27 -15.85 22.08
N ALA A 211 17.63 -14.61 21.73
CA ALA A 211 17.28 -13.41 22.49
C ALA A 211 17.36 -12.17 21.59
N GLY A 212 16.82 -11.06 22.08
CA GLY A 212 16.87 -9.74 21.46
C GLY A 212 15.68 -9.46 20.55
N PHE A 213 15.81 -8.38 19.79
CA PHE A 213 14.77 -7.86 18.91
C PHE A 213 15.36 -7.48 17.56
N ASP A 214 14.65 -7.87 16.51
CA ASP A 214 14.81 -7.49 15.12
C ASP A 214 13.42 -7.38 14.49
N PHE A 215 13.33 -6.79 13.30
CA PHE A 215 12.08 -6.78 12.55
C PHE A 215 12.04 -7.99 11.61
N ASP A 216 11.34 -9.02 12.03
CA ASP A 216 10.99 -10.19 11.22
C ASP A 216 9.75 -9.91 10.33
N ASP A 217 9.55 -10.75 9.31
CA ASP A 217 8.36 -10.77 8.45
C ASP A 217 7.94 -9.43 7.81
N LEU A 218 8.92 -8.57 7.52
CA LEU A 218 8.72 -7.28 6.84
C LEU A 218 7.97 -7.39 5.50
N ALA A 219 7.95 -8.56 4.86
CA ALA A 219 7.21 -8.80 3.64
C ALA A 219 5.68 -8.69 3.81
N GLU A 220 5.17 -8.85 5.02
CA GLU A 220 3.73 -8.75 5.32
C GLU A 220 3.26 -7.31 5.60
N TRP A 221 4.19 -6.36 5.69
CA TRP A 221 3.90 -4.99 6.12
C TRP A 221 3.20 -4.16 5.03
N ASP A 222 1.94 -3.76 5.26
CA ASP A 222 1.19 -2.83 4.38
C ASP A 222 1.45 -1.36 4.74
N VAL A 223 2.54 -0.83 4.18
CA VAL A 223 3.00 0.56 4.40
C VAL A 223 2.65 1.50 3.26
N ASP A 224 1.74 1.09 2.37
CA ASP A 224 1.32 1.91 1.25
C ASP A 224 -0.09 2.48 1.46
N LYS A 225 -0.37 3.58 0.79
CA LYS A 225 -1.71 4.14 0.63
C LYS A 225 -1.99 4.39 -0.83
N VAL A 226 -3.27 4.48 -1.18
CA VAL A 226 -3.67 4.97 -2.50
C VAL A 226 -3.26 6.43 -2.68
N SER A 227 -2.76 6.76 -3.87
CA SER A 227 -2.28 8.09 -4.22
C SER A 227 -3.40 9.12 -4.21
N HIS A 228 -3.06 10.37 -3.87
CA HIS A 228 -3.99 11.50 -3.90
C HIS A 228 -4.69 11.64 -5.26
N HIS A 229 -3.94 11.51 -6.36
CA HIS A 229 -4.46 11.62 -7.72
C HIS A 229 -5.50 10.56 -8.05
N PHE A 230 -5.28 9.32 -7.59
CA PHE A 230 -6.23 8.25 -7.78
C PHE A 230 -7.51 8.46 -6.96
N VAL A 231 -7.37 8.85 -5.70
CA VAL A 231 -8.51 9.19 -4.83
C VAL A 231 -9.33 10.32 -5.46
N TYR A 232 -8.67 11.37 -5.94
CA TYR A 232 -9.29 12.49 -6.66
C TYR A 232 -10.11 11.96 -7.85
N GLN A 233 -9.50 11.16 -8.73
CA GLN A 233 -10.19 10.65 -9.93
C GLN A 233 -11.35 9.70 -9.60
N CYS A 234 -11.31 8.96 -8.49
CA CYS A 234 -12.45 8.15 -8.03
C CYS A 234 -13.66 9.03 -7.69
N HIS A 235 -13.43 10.13 -6.96
CA HIS A 235 -14.48 11.11 -6.67
C HIS A 235 -14.96 11.82 -7.95
N ALA A 236 -14.03 12.18 -8.83
CA ALA A 236 -14.34 12.84 -10.10
C ALA A 236 -15.22 11.97 -11.00
N ALA A 237 -14.91 10.68 -11.13
CA ALA A 237 -15.70 9.73 -11.92
C ALA A 237 -17.13 9.58 -11.38
N SER A 238 -17.27 9.41 -10.06
CA SER A 238 -18.59 9.30 -9.42
C SER A 238 -19.45 10.54 -9.64
N TRP A 239 -18.87 11.73 -9.45
CA TRP A 239 -19.56 13.00 -9.72
C TRP A 239 -19.94 13.15 -11.20
N ALA A 240 -19.01 12.85 -12.11
CA ALA A 240 -19.21 13.03 -13.54
C ALA A 240 -20.33 12.15 -14.09
N ILE A 241 -20.45 10.92 -13.60
CA ILE A 241 -21.58 10.04 -13.95
C ILE A 241 -22.90 10.64 -13.45
N GLY A 242 -22.92 11.21 -12.25
CA GLY A 242 -24.10 11.91 -11.73
C GLY A 242 -24.52 13.11 -12.58
N GLN A 243 -23.56 13.93 -13.03
CA GLN A 243 -23.83 15.06 -13.92
C GLN A 243 -24.30 14.62 -15.31
N TYR A 244 -23.66 13.58 -15.86
CA TYR A 244 -24.07 12.97 -17.11
C TYR A 244 -25.52 12.46 -17.04
N ASP A 245 -25.89 11.75 -15.97
CA ASP A 245 -27.26 11.25 -15.78
C ASP A 245 -28.28 12.39 -15.66
N ALA A 246 -27.94 13.48 -14.96
CA ALA A 246 -28.78 14.65 -14.86
C ALA A 246 -29.01 15.32 -16.23
N ALA A 247 -27.96 15.46 -17.04
CA ALA A 247 -28.05 16.00 -18.39
C ALA A 247 -28.87 15.09 -19.32
N ARG A 248 -28.72 13.77 -19.22
CA ARG A 248 -29.51 12.80 -20.01
C ARG A 248 -31.01 12.86 -19.65
N LYS A 249 -31.33 13.02 -18.37
CA LYS A 249 -32.72 13.23 -17.93
C LYS A 249 -33.30 14.53 -18.48
N ALA A 250 -32.53 15.62 -18.48
CA ALA A 250 -33.00 16.90 -19.01
C ALA A 250 -33.25 16.90 -20.53
N VAL A 251 -32.53 16.08 -21.30
CA VAL A 251 -32.74 15.92 -22.75
C VAL A 251 -33.93 15.00 -23.09
N THR A 252 -34.31 14.11 -22.16
CA THR A 252 -35.39 13.13 -22.37
C THR A 252 -36.73 13.54 -21.75
N ALA A 253 -36.76 14.60 -20.94
CA ALA A 253 -37.95 15.23 -20.38
C ALA A 253 -38.55 16.25 -21.34
#